data_AF-A0A612GL43-F1
#
_entry.id   AF-A0A612GL43-F1
#
_cell.length_a   1.000
_cell.length_b   1.000
_cell.length_c   1.000
_cell.angle_alpha   90.00
_cell.angle_beta   90.00
_cell.angle_gamma   90.00
#
_symmetry.space_group_name_H-M   'P 1'
#
loop_
_entity.id
_entity.type
_entity.pdbx_description
1 polymer ?
#
loop_
_entity_poly.entity_id
_entity_poly.type
_entity_poly.pdbx_seq_one_letter_code
_entity_poly.pdbx_strand_id
1 'polypeptide(L)'
;MKKTLIALAVAASAAVSGSAMAWTANGTGGAVDMGGTLSPEGKVTPWEVQVGDAVKGLDAKVKKGQKTVDIAVKSAIPLLGIRTQTRELFNGQEGITPQISYGNAVELSSFNRGHVPLTLEVKNSSGVKIGTAVTSLLAVAQGTAKTTNAKDNGVYSLYASKSGMGFFGGVGKSPDSVVSNPIVAANSIFAGATENYNNDGHFEPPKPGQVNFAEKDRAYSAFYASGIEKNKLIKITLDEGACADAPVQWKASLPITVSYM
;
A
#
# COMPACT_ATOMS: atom_id res chain seq x y z
N MET A 1 32.41 -6.40 -0.18
CA MET A 1 32.21 -6.66 1.26
C MET A 1 30.77 -6.30 1.62
N LYS A 2 29.86 -7.29 1.65
CA LYS A 2 28.45 -7.11 2.00
C LYS A 2 28.33 -7.09 3.53
N LYS A 3 27.84 -5.99 4.11
CA LYS A 3 27.56 -5.89 5.56
C LYS A 3 26.11 -6.29 5.80
N THR A 4 25.89 -7.53 6.20
CA THR A 4 24.58 -8.00 6.68
C THR A 4 24.39 -7.51 8.10
N LEU A 5 23.56 -6.49 8.29
CA LEU A 5 23.11 -6.03 9.60
C LEU A 5 22.07 -7.01 10.11
N ILE A 6 22.49 -7.95 10.97
CA ILE A 6 21.59 -8.78 11.76
C ILE A 6 21.11 -7.90 12.92
N ALA A 7 19.85 -7.47 12.90
CA ALA A 7 19.24 -6.75 14.00
C ALA A 7 19.12 -7.69 15.20
N LEU A 8 19.98 -7.50 16.19
CA LEU A 8 19.96 -8.22 17.45
C LEU A 8 18.82 -7.66 18.31
N ALA A 9 17.68 -8.36 18.33
CA ALA A 9 16.61 -8.05 19.27
C ALA A 9 17.09 -8.41 20.69
N VAL A 10 17.58 -7.40 21.41
CA VAL A 10 17.88 -7.53 22.84
C VAL A 10 16.53 -7.61 23.57
N ALA A 11 16.10 -8.83 23.86
CA ALA A 11 15.06 -9.05 24.85
C ALA A 11 15.64 -8.64 26.21
N ALA A 12 15.25 -7.47 26.71
CA ALA A 12 15.48 -7.12 28.10
C ALA A 12 14.68 -8.12 28.95
N SER A 13 15.38 -9.12 29.49
CA SER A 13 14.82 -10.06 30.45
C SER A 13 14.39 -9.28 31.68
N ALA A 14 13.07 -9.20 31.92
CA ALA A 14 12.56 -8.78 33.21
C ALA A 14 13.11 -9.76 34.26
N ALA A 15 14.05 -9.29 35.07
CA ALA A 15 14.55 -10.04 36.21
C ALA A 15 13.37 -10.29 37.15
N VAL A 16 12.90 -11.53 37.23
CA VAL A 16 11.96 -11.96 38.26
C VAL A 16 12.76 -11.97 39.56
N SER A 17 12.60 -10.90 40.35
CA SER A 17 13.13 -10.85 41.71
C SER A 17 12.41 -11.91 42.54
N GLY A 18 13.09 -13.04 42.77
CA GLY A 18 12.66 -14.10 43.67
C GLY A 18 12.70 -13.59 45.11
N SER A 19 11.70 -12.80 45.50
CA SER A 19 11.49 -12.46 46.90
C SER A 19 11.13 -13.76 47.62
N ALA A 20 11.90 -14.11 48.65
CA ALA A 20 11.66 -15.29 49.46
C ALA A 20 10.20 -15.25 49.98
N MET A 21 9.42 -16.28 49.63
CA MET A 21 8.03 -16.40 50.07
C MET A 21 8.02 -16.70 51.57
N ALA A 22 7.73 -15.69 52.40
CA ALA A 22 7.58 -15.86 53.84
C ALA A 22 6.16 -16.29 54.19
N TRP A 23 6.03 -17.38 54.95
CA TRP A 23 4.75 -17.80 55.52
C TRP A 23 4.25 -16.76 56.52
N THR A 24 3.03 -16.27 56.33
CA THR A 24 2.39 -15.32 57.27
C THR A 24 1.38 -16.07 58.12
N ALA A 25 1.68 -16.25 59.42
CA ALA A 25 0.77 -16.89 60.36
C ALA A 25 -0.54 -16.09 60.48
N ASN A 26 -1.69 -16.77 60.40
CA ASN A 26 -3.03 -16.16 60.41
C ASN A 26 -3.29 -15.14 59.27
N GLY A 27 -2.57 -15.22 58.15
CA GLY A 27 -2.79 -14.34 57.00
C GLY A 27 -4.17 -14.53 56.37
N THR A 28 -4.77 -13.45 55.87
CA THR A 28 -6.07 -13.46 55.17
C THR A 28 -5.95 -13.73 53.66
N GLY A 29 -4.74 -14.05 53.17
CA GLY A 29 -4.43 -14.26 51.75
C GLY A 29 -3.96 -12.99 51.02
N GLY A 30 -3.76 -13.10 49.71
CA GLY A 30 -3.32 -12.03 48.81
C GLY A 30 -3.50 -12.45 47.34
N ALA A 31 -3.15 -11.58 46.40
CA ALA A 31 -3.17 -11.89 44.97
C ALA A 31 -1.79 -12.33 44.47
N VAL A 32 -1.77 -13.23 43.47
CA VAL A 32 -0.57 -13.58 42.73
C VAL A 32 -0.63 -12.87 41.38
N ASP A 33 0.23 -11.87 41.20
CA ASP A 33 0.33 -11.16 39.93
C ASP A 33 1.13 -11.99 38.93
N MET A 34 0.47 -12.40 37.83
CA MET A 34 1.09 -13.11 36.72
C MET A 34 1.15 -12.17 35.51
N GLY A 35 2.36 -11.84 35.07
CA GLY A 35 2.58 -10.94 33.95
C GLY A 35 3.73 -11.40 33.06
N GLY A 36 3.72 -10.93 31.82
CA GLY A 36 4.77 -11.14 30.83
C GLY A 36 4.57 -10.21 29.64
N THR A 37 5.60 -10.08 28.80
CA THR A 37 5.51 -9.31 27.55
C THR A 37 5.29 -10.27 26.40
N LEU A 38 4.17 -10.12 25.67
CA LEU A 38 3.96 -10.79 24.40
C LEU A 38 4.52 -9.89 23.29
N SER A 39 5.57 -10.37 22.62
CA SER A 39 6.13 -9.69 21.45
C SER A 39 5.69 -10.42 20.18
N PRO A 40 5.16 -9.71 19.16
CA PRO A 40 4.84 -10.34 17.90
C PRO A 40 6.11 -10.83 17.21
N GLU A 41 6.06 -12.05 16.67
CA GLU A 41 7.13 -12.56 15.80
C GLU A 41 7.09 -11.80 14.47
N GLY A 42 8.25 -11.31 14.02
CA GLY A 42 8.36 -10.59 12.75
C GLY A 42 8.07 -11.53 11.58
N LYS A 43 6.99 -11.27 10.83
CA LYS A 43 6.67 -12.03 9.63
C LYS A 43 7.69 -11.71 8.52
N VAL A 44 8.55 -12.67 8.18
CA VAL A 44 9.42 -12.56 7.00
C VAL A 44 8.55 -12.77 5.76
N THR A 45 8.34 -11.72 4.98
CA THR A 45 7.63 -11.79 3.70
C THR A 45 8.63 -11.53 2.56
N PRO A 46 8.34 -11.90 1.30
CA PRO A 46 9.21 -11.55 0.16
C PRO A 46 9.03 -10.09 -0.29
N TRP A 47 8.20 -9.30 0.40
CA TRP A 47 7.78 -7.97 -0.04
C TRP A 47 8.54 -6.85 0.69
N GLU A 48 8.78 -5.76 -0.03
CA GLU A 48 9.03 -4.44 0.54
C GLU A 48 7.82 -3.56 0.23
N VAL A 49 7.41 -2.75 1.19
CA VAL A 49 6.29 -1.83 1.07
C VAL A 49 6.78 -0.42 1.35
N GLN A 50 6.45 0.53 0.48
CA GLN A 50 6.76 1.93 0.65
C GLN A 50 5.51 2.78 0.41
N VAL A 51 5.14 3.58 1.41
CA VAL A 51 4.12 4.62 1.27
C VAL A 51 4.79 5.90 0.78
N GLY A 52 4.10 6.65 -0.08
CA GLY A 52 4.58 7.93 -0.58
C GLY A 52 4.74 8.98 0.52
N ASP A 53 5.66 9.93 0.29
CA ASP A 53 5.91 11.04 1.21
C ASP A 53 4.73 12.01 1.30
N ALA A 54 4.73 12.84 2.34
CA ALA A 54 3.79 13.94 2.48
C ALA A 54 3.91 14.90 1.28
N VAL A 55 2.80 15.10 0.57
CA VAL A 55 2.72 15.99 -0.59
C VAL A 55 2.63 17.45 -0.14
N LYS A 56 3.47 18.30 -0.73
CA LYS A 56 3.48 19.76 -0.51
C LYS A 56 3.26 20.50 -1.82
N GLY A 57 2.92 21.79 -1.75
CA GLY A 57 2.79 22.64 -2.93
C GLY A 57 1.49 22.47 -3.73
N LEU A 58 0.43 22.00 -3.07
CA LEU A 58 -0.94 21.94 -3.61
C LEU A 58 -1.73 23.24 -3.28
N ASP A 59 -1.02 24.35 -3.11
CA ASP A 59 -1.60 25.64 -2.82
C ASP A 59 -2.33 26.21 -4.06
N ALA A 60 -3.49 26.82 -3.83
CA ALA A 60 -4.26 27.51 -4.86
C ALA A 60 -4.90 28.79 -4.31
N LYS A 61 -5.09 29.77 -5.20
CA LYS A 61 -5.80 31.02 -4.88
C LYS A 61 -7.30 30.81 -5.07
N VAL A 62 -8.08 31.28 -4.11
CA VAL A 62 -9.55 31.22 -4.13
C VAL A 62 -10.14 32.61 -3.95
N LYS A 63 -11.29 32.88 -4.59
CA LYS A 63 -12.06 34.11 -4.41
C LYS A 63 -13.09 33.95 -3.28
N LYS A 64 -13.56 35.06 -2.70
CA LYS A 64 -14.68 35.05 -1.74
C LYS A 64 -15.86 34.27 -2.30
N GLY A 65 -16.39 33.33 -1.52
CA GLY A 65 -17.55 32.53 -1.90
C GLY A 65 -17.28 31.44 -2.93
N GLN A 66 -16.04 31.31 -3.44
CA GLN A 66 -15.68 30.24 -4.37
C GLN A 66 -15.73 28.89 -3.65
N LYS A 67 -16.49 27.93 -4.20
CA LYS A 67 -16.61 26.57 -3.65
C LYS A 67 -15.68 25.55 -4.32
N THR A 68 -15.37 25.75 -5.59
CA THR A 68 -14.60 24.77 -6.38
C THR A 68 -13.22 25.29 -6.72
N VAL A 69 -12.20 24.46 -6.55
CA VAL A 69 -10.81 24.78 -6.82
C VAL A 69 -10.17 23.62 -7.57
N ASP A 70 -9.56 23.90 -8.71
CA ASP A 70 -8.81 22.92 -9.47
C ASP A 70 -7.30 23.15 -9.25
N ILE A 71 -6.60 22.11 -8.78
CA ILE A 71 -5.16 22.13 -8.54
C ILE A 71 -4.50 21.19 -9.54
N ALA A 72 -3.61 21.72 -10.38
CA ALA A 72 -2.84 20.91 -11.31
C ALA A 72 -1.65 20.24 -10.61
N VAL A 73 -1.54 18.92 -10.78
CA VAL A 73 -0.44 18.11 -10.26
C VAL A 73 0.81 18.35 -11.11
N LYS A 74 1.80 19.08 -10.58
CA LYS A 74 3.00 19.50 -11.33
C LYS A 74 4.00 18.36 -11.61
N SER A 75 4.06 17.42 -10.68
CA SER A 75 4.87 16.20 -10.73
C SER A 75 4.03 15.05 -10.20
N ALA A 76 4.27 13.84 -10.69
CA ALA A 76 3.53 12.67 -10.20
C ALA A 76 3.65 12.56 -8.67
N ILE A 77 2.57 12.13 -8.03
CA ILE A 77 2.47 11.92 -6.59
C ILE A 77 2.50 10.41 -6.36
N PRO A 78 3.63 9.84 -5.89
CA PRO A 78 3.70 8.44 -5.51
C PRO A 78 2.84 8.21 -4.26
N LEU A 79 2.07 7.11 -4.19
CA LEU A 79 1.19 6.80 -3.06
C LEU A 79 1.54 5.49 -2.37
N LEU A 80 1.66 4.39 -3.11
CA LEU A 80 2.05 3.09 -2.58
C LEU A 80 2.87 2.33 -3.61
N GLY A 81 4.04 1.84 -3.20
CA GLY A 81 4.84 0.86 -3.90
C GLY A 81 4.91 -0.44 -3.09
N ILE A 82 4.74 -1.58 -3.76
CA ILE A 82 5.02 -2.91 -3.22
C ILE A 82 5.87 -3.63 -4.24
N ARG A 83 6.96 -4.28 -3.81
CA ARG A 83 7.84 -5.01 -4.73
C ARG A 83 8.49 -6.19 -4.04
N THR A 84 9.05 -7.12 -4.80
CA THR A 84 9.94 -8.13 -4.23
C THR A 84 11.21 -7.53 -3.64
N GLN A 85 11.70 -8.11 -2.55
CA GLN A 85 12.93 -7.65 -1.88
C GLN A 85 14.19 -7.83 -2.74
N THR A 86 14.20 -8.86 -3.60
CA THR A 86 15.34 -9.17 -4.47
C THR A 86 14.85 -9.42 -5.89
N ARG A 87 15.80 -9.50 -6.83
CA ARG A 87 15.56 -9.94 -8.21
C ARG A 87 15.43 -11.45 -8.37
N GLU A 88 15.72 -12.22 -7.32
CA GLU A 88 15.50 -13.66 -7.35
C GLU A 88 14.01 -13.93 -7.23
N LEU A 89 13.52 -14.96 -7.93
CA LEU A 89 12.14 -15.36 -7.78
C LEU A 89 11.97 -16.00 -6.39
N PHE A 90 10.89 -15.65 -5.69
CA PHE A 90 10.54 -16.27 -4.42
C PHE A 90 9.53 -17.40 -4.64
N ASN A 91 9.61 -18.45 -3.83
CA ASN A 91 8.61 -19.53 -3.88
C ASN A 91 7.31 -19.10 -3.22
N GLY A 92 6.17 -19.50 -3.80
CA GLY A 92 4.87 -19.24 -3.21
C GLY A 92 4.72 -19.90 -1.84
N GLN A 93 3.97 -19.23 -0.96
CA GLN A 93 3.68 -19.70 0.39
C GLN A 93 2.40 -19.06 0.92
N GLU A 94 1.73 -19.72 1.85
CA GLU A 94 0.52 -19.15 2.47
C GLU A 94 0.86 -17.90 3.29
N GLY A 95 -0.10 -16.98 3.41
CA GLY A 95 0.07 -15.80 4.25
C GLY A 95 0.93 -14.69 3.66
N ILE A 96 1.39 -14.76 2.41
CA ILE A 96 2.19 -13.69 1.80
C ILE A 96 1.47 -12.96 0.67
N THR A 97 0.23 -13.30 0.33
CA THR A 97 -0.44 -12.66 -0.82
C THR A 97 -0.93 -11.26 -0.42
N PRO A 98 -0.36 -10.16 -0.95
CA PRO A 98 -0.71 -8.82 -0.50
C PRO A 98 -2.15 -8.48 -0.83
N GLN A 99 -2.86 -7.90 0.13
CA GLN A 99 -4.19 -7.32 0.00
C GLN A 99 -4.08 -5.82 0.35
N ILE A 100 -4.68 -4.95 -0.45
CA ILE A 100 -4.56 -3.50 -0.32
C ILE A 100 -5.93 -2.91 0.02
N SER A 101 -5.97 -1.97 0.96
CA SER A 101 -7.16 -1.17 1.23
C SER A 101 -6.84 0.32 1.19
N TYR A 102 -7.67 1.05 0.46
CA TYR A 102 -7.69 2.52 0.43
C TYR A 102 -8.85 3.08 1.28
N GLY A 103 -9.39 2.27 2.21
CA GLY A 103 -10.66 2.55 2.88
C GLY A 103 -11.77 2.71 1.86
N ASN A 104 -12.54 3.79 1.97
CA ASN A 104 -13.64 4.12 1.04
C ASN A 104 -13.21 5.11 -0.06
N ALA A 105 -11.90 5.36 -0.24
CA ALA A 105 -11.43 6.40 -1.15
C ALA A 105 -11.47 5.99 -2.64
N VAL A 106 -11.59 4.68 -2.92
CA VAL A 106 -11.49 4.11 -4.27
C VAL A 106 -12.59 3.06 -4.48
N GLU A 107 -13.27 3.14 -5.62
CA GLU A 107 -14.31 2.19 -6.03
C GLU A 107 -13.74 1.11 -6.96
N LEU A 108 -13.50 -0.10 -6.44
CA LEU A 108 -12.80 -1.18 -7.17
C LEU A 108 -13.47 -1.64 -8.48
N SER A 109 -14.79 -1.45 -8.58
CA SER A 109 -15.56 -1.76 -9.80
C SER A 109 -15.37 -0.72 -10.90
N SER A 110 -14.84 0.46 -10.58
CA SER A 110 -14.69 1.60 -11.50
C SER A 110 -13.32 1.66 -12.17
N PHE A 111 -12.47 0.65 -11.94
CA PHE A 111 -11.17 0.58 -12.59
C PHE A 111 -11.33 0.44 -14.11
N ASN A 112 -10.60 1.28 -14.84
CA ASN A 112 -10.51 1.25 -16.28
C ASN A 112 -9.04 1.48 -16.67
N ARG A 113 -8.39 0.46 -17.23
CA ARG A 113 -6.98 0.53 -17.67
C ARG A 113 -6.03 1.09 -16.61
N GLY A 114 -6.19 0.64 -15.36
CA GLY A 114 -5.41 1.06 -14.18
C GLY A 114 -5.88 2.35 -13.52
N HIS A 115 -6.76 3.12 -14.16
CA HIS A 115 -7.30 4.35 -13.59
C HIS A 115 -8.57 4.09 -12.80
N VAL A 116 -8.71 4.77 -11.67
CA VAL A 116 -9.91 4.74 -10.84
C VAL A 116 -10.14 6.10 -10.18
N PRO A 117 -11.39 6.56 -10.00
CA PRO A 117 -11.67 7.75 -9.21
C PRO A 117 -11.14 7.61 -7.77
N LEU A 118 -10.47 8.66 -7.31
CA LEU A 118 -10.01 8.80 -5.94
C LEU A 118 -10.76 9.96 -5.29
N THR A 119 -11.48 9.67 -4.21
CA THR A 119 -12.22 10.67 -3.43
C THR A 119 -11.68 10.73 -2.01
N LEU A 120 -11.32 11.93 -1.56
CA LEU A 120 -10.81 12.16 -0.21
C LEU A 120 -11.62 13.23 0.50
N GLU A 121 -11.79 13.08 1.80
CA GLU A 121 -12.27 14.18 2.64
C GLU A 121 -11.21 15.27 2.73
N VAL A 122 -11.66 16.52 2.62
CA VAL A 122 -10.83 17.70 2.85
C VAL A 122 -11.17 18.23 4.24
N LYS A 123 -10.17 18.33 5.09
CA LYS A 123 -10.28 18.78 6.49
C LYS A 123 -9.46 20.04 6.73
N ASN A 124 -9.92 20.90 7.62
CA ASN A 124 -9.15 22.04 8.08
C ASN A 124 -8.06 21.64 9.10
N SER A 125 -7.30 22.61 9.60
CA SER A 125 -6.25 22.40 10.61
C SER A 125 -6.75 21.81 11.93
N SER A 126 -8.03 22.03 12.27
CA SER A 126 -8.69 21.45 13.46
C SER A 126 -9.25 20.03 13.21
N GLY A 127 -9.07 19.48 12.01
CA GLY A 127 -9.57 18.15 11.64
C GLY A 127 -11.05 18.11 11.26
N VAL A 128 -11.73 19.26 11.17
CA VAL A 128 -13.13 19.35 10.76
C VAL A 128 -13.22 19.24 9.24
N LYS A 129 -14.15 18.42 8.74
CA LYS A 129 -14.42 18.31 7.29
C LYS A 129 -14.95 19.65 6.77
N ILE A 130 -14.37 20.11 5.67
CA ILE A 130 -14.74 21.34 4.97
C ILE A 130 -15.04 21.12 3.49
N GLY A 131 -14.94 19.88 3.00
CA GLY A 131 -15.21 19.55 1.61
C GLY A 131 -14.71 18.18 1.18
N THR A 132 -14.58 18.02 -0.13
CA THR A 132 -14.10 16.79 -0.80
C THR A 132 -13.08 17.13 -1.87
N ALA A 133 -12.11 16.25 -2.06
CA ALA A 133 -11.13 16.30 -3.15
C ALA A 133 -11.32 15.09 -4.04
N VAL A 134 -11.47 15.31 -5.35
CA VAL A 134 -11.64 14.26 -6.35
C VAL A 134 -10.51 14.34 -7.37
N THR A 135 -9.91 13.20 -7.67
CA THR A 135 -8.91 13.06 -8.74
C THR A 135 -8.95 11.63 -9.31
N SER A 136 -7.98 11.27 -10.14
CA SER A 136 -7.80 9.91 -10.65
C SER A 136 -6.53 9.31 -10.06
N LEU A 137 -6.67 8.16 -9.41
CA LEU A 137 -5.56 7.28 -9.08
C LEU A 137 -5.20 6.47 -10.32
N LEU A 138 -3.90 6.30 -10.59
CA LEU A 138 -3.38 5.22 -11.42
C LEU A 138 -2.83 4.15 -10.47
N ALA A 139 -3.30 2.92 -10.61
CA ALA A 139 -2.75 1.76 -9.94
C ALA A 139 -2.42 0.67 -10.96
N VAL A 140 -1.29 0.00 -10.74
CA VAL A 140 -0.71 -0.92 -11.71
C VAL A 140 0.07 -2.00 -11.00
N ALA A 141 -0.01 -3.22 -11.51
CA ALA A 141 0.80 -4.32 -11.04
C ALA A 141 1.21 -5.23 -12.18
N GLN A 142 2.39 -5.83 -12.03
CA GLN A 142 2.88 -6.89 -12.91
C GLN A 142 3.42 -8.03 -12.07
N GLY A 143 3.16 -9.26 -12.49
CA GLY A 143 3.69 -10.46 -11.85
C GLY A 143 4.24 -11.43 -12.88
N THR A 144 5.37 -12.04 -12.54
CA THR A 144 5.93 -13.21 -13.21
C THR A 144 5.57 -14.42 -12.38
N ALA A 145 5.08 -15.47 -13.03
CA ALA A 145 4.89 -16.78 -12.41
C ALA A 145 5.68 -17.82 -13.21
N LYS A 146 6.48 -18.62 -12.52
CA LYS A 146 7.29 -19.70 -13.08
C LYS A 146 6.93 -21.01 -12.39
N THR A 147 6.81 -22.07 -13.16
CA THR A 147 6.55 -23.43 -12.71
C THR A 147 7.59 -24.38 -13.33
N THR A 148 7.60 -25.64 -12.94
CA THR A 148 8.40 -26.69 -13.59
C THR A 148 7.91 -27.01 -15.01
N ASN A 149 6.64 -26.75 -15.32
CA ASN A 149 6.08 -26.83 -16.66
C ASN A 149 6.15 -25.46 -17.36
N ALA A 150 7.05 -25.34 -18.34
CA ALA A 150 7.32 -24.08 -19.04
C ALA A 150 6.09 -23.48 -19.74
N LYS A 151 5.07 -24.27 -20.07
CA LYS A 151 3.82 -23.78 -20.70
C LYS A 151 2.96 -22.93 -19.76
N ASP A 152 3.15 -23.07 -18.46
CA ASP A 152 2.38 -22.37 -17.42
C ASP A 152 3.11 -21.12 -16.91
N ASN A 153 4.31 -20.86 -17.45
CA ASN A 153 5.10 -19.67 -17.13
C ASN A 153 4.53 -18.46 -17.85
N GLY A 154 4.65 -17.28 -17.24
CA GLY A 154 4.29 -16.06 -17.92
C GLY A 154 4.49 -14.80 -17.11
N VAL A 155 4.40 -13.69 -17.82
CA VAL A 155 4.34 -12.34 -17.28
C VAL A 155 2.93 -11.79 -17.46
N TYR A 156 2.40 -11.20 -16.40
CA TYR A 156 1.00 -10.82 -16.31
C TYR A 156 0.86 -9.38 -15.85
N SER A 157 0.03 -8.60 -16.54
CA SER A 157 -0.52 -7.35 -16.01
C SER A 157 -1.67 -7.73 -15.10
N LEU A 158 -1.56 -7.42 -13.81
CA LEU A 158 -2.38 -8.07 -12.79
C LEU A 158 -3.71 -7.36 -12.58
N TYR A 159 -4.78 -8.13 -12.61
CA TYR A 159 -6.07 -7.81 -12.01
C TYR A 159 -6.35 -8.79 -10.86
N ALA A 160 -7.34 -8.49 -10.02
CA ALA A 160 -7.70 -9.31 -8.87
C ALA A 160 -9.22 -9.33 -8.67
N SER A 161 -9.86 -10.42 -9.06
CA SER A 161 -11.32 -10.56 -9.09
C SER A 161 -11.92 -10.86 -7.72
N LYS A 162 -11.10 -11.44 -6.82
CA LYS A 162 -11.49 -11.83 -5.46
C LYS A 162 -10.31 -11.72 -4.50
N SER A 163 -10.65 -11.66 -3.21
CA SER A 163 -9.67 -11.70 -2.12
C SER A 163 -8.84 -12.99 -2.16
N GLY A 164 -7.57 -12.88 -1.75
CA GLY A 164 -6.57 -13.94 -1.90
C GLY A 164 -5.88 -13.97 -3.26
N MET A 165 -6.28 -13.15 -4.23
CA MET A 165 -5.46 -12.85 -5.41
C MET A 165 -4.48 -11.71 -5.08
N GLY A 166 -3.33 -11.73 -5.75
CA GLY A 166 -2.26 -10.75 -5.56
C GLY A 166 -2.74 -9.32 -5.79
N PHE A 167 -2.47 -8.46 -4.81
CA PHE A 167 -2.81 -7.04 -4.81
C PHE A 167 -4.32 -6.75 -4.88
N PHE A 168 -5.16 -7.70 -4.48
CA PHE A 168 -6.61 -7.47 -4.38
C PHE A 168 -6.91 -6.23 -3.53
N GLY A 169 -7.83 -5.40 -4.02
CA GLY A 169 -8.17 -4.10 -3.44
C GLY A 169 -7.26 -2.94 -3.87
N GLY A 170 -6.16 -3.22 -4.56
CA GLY A 170 -5.31 -2.20 -5.21
C GLY A 170 -5.45 -2.15 -6.73
N VAL A 171 -5.86 -3.25 -7.36
CA VAL A 171 -6.07 -3.33 -8.81
C VAL A 171 -7.54 -3.62 -9.15
N GLY A 172 -7.90 -3.42 -10.42
CA GLY A 172 -9.24 -3.71 -10.92
C GLY A 172 -9.59 -5.21 -10.91
N LYS A 173 -10.87 -5.52 -11.14
CA LYS A 173 -11.42 -6.88 -10.98
C LYS A 173 -11.53 -7.70 -12.27
N SER A 174 -11.18 -7.14 -13.42
CA SER A 174 -11.33 -7.78 -14.74
C SER A 174 -10.11 -7.60 -15.64
N PRO A 175 -9.93 -8.43 -16.68
CA PRO A 175 -8.86 -8.26 -17.66
C PRO A 175 -8.78 -6.87 -18.29
N ASP A 176 -9.92 -6.26 -18.64
CA ASP A 176 -9.98 -4.94 -19.29
C ASP A 176 -9.59 -3.78 -18.36
N SER A 177 -9.49 -4.06 -17.06
CA SER A 177 -9.12 -3.07 -16.05
C SER A 177 -7.61 -2.84 -15.93
N VAL A 178 -6.77 -3.66 -16.60
CA VAL A 178 -5.30 -3.60 -16.44
C VAL A 178 -4.62 -2.61 -17.39
N VAL A 179 -3.42 -2.18 -17.01
CA VAL A 179 -2.59 -1.31 -17.84
C VAL A 179 -1.85 -2.15 -18.89
N SER A 180 -1.79 -1.68 -20.14
CA SER A 180 -1.10 -2.39 -21.23
C SER A 180 0.42 -2.43 -21.09
N ASN A 181 1.04 -1.41 -20.48
CA ASN A 181 2.48 -1.36 -20.21
C ASN A 181 2.75 -1.05 -18.73
N PRO A 182 2.72 -2.07 -17.86
CA PRO A 182 2.77 -1.87 -16.42
C PRO A 182 4.06 -1.24 -15.91
N ILE A 183 5.21 -1.62 -16.47
CA ILE A 183 6.53 -1.10 -16.07
C ILE A 183 6.63 0.39 -16.39
N VAL A 184 6.24 0.81 -17.60
CA VAL A 184 6.26 2.23 -17.98
C VAL A 184 5.30 3.04 -17.10
N ALA A 185 4.09 2.53 -16.88
CA ALA A 185 3.12 3.19 -16.02
C ALA A 185 3.62 3.32 -14.58
N ALA A 186 4.14 2.24 -13.98
CA ALA A 186 4.71 2.28 -12.64
C ALA A 186 5.87 3.27 -12.55
N ASN A 187 6.77 3.30 -13.53
CA ASN A 187 7.89 4.24 -13.53
C ASN A 187 7.48 5.71 -13.68
N SER A 188 6.30 5.98 -14.26
CA SER A 188 5.76 7.33 -14.36
C SER A 188 5.23 7.89 -13.03
N ILE A 189 4.92 7.03 -12.05
CA ILE A 189 4.32 7.42 -10.76
C ILE A 189 5.14 7.03 -9.53
N PHE A 190 5.89 5.92 -9.60
CA PHE A 190 6.64 5.34 -8.49
C PHE A 190 7.78 4.43 -9.03
N ALA A 191 8.84 5.04 -9.58
CA ALA A 191 9.93 4.30 -10.23
C ALA A 191 10.58 3.21 -9.34
N GLY A 192 10.71 3.47 -8.03
CA GLY A 192 11.26 2.51 -7.08
C GLY A 192 10.49 1.18 -7.03
N ALA A 193 9.21 1.14 -7.39
CA ALA A 193 8.41 -0.08 -7.33
C ALA A 193 8.89 -1.17 -8.29
N THR A 194 9.60 -0.83 -9.37
CA THR A 194 10.00 -1.81 -10.40
C THR A 194 11.43 -2.33 -10.24
N GLU A 195 12.26 -1.75 -9.36
CA GLU A 195 13.71 -1.98 -9.38
C GLU A 195 14.13 -3.45 -9.19
N ASN A 196 13.40 -4.18 -8.34
CA ASN A 196 13.67 -5.59 -8.03
C ASN A 196 12.82 -6.58 -8.84
N TYR A 197 11.98 -6.07 -9.74
CA TYR A 197 11.17 -6.95 -10.58
C TYR A 197 12.05 -7.76 -11.55
N ASN A 198 11.69 -9.03 -11.71
CA ASN A 198 12.32 -9.95 -12.64
C ASN A 198 11.25 -10.60 -13.52
N ASN A 199 11.38 -10.44 -14.83
CA ASN A 199 10.50 -11.05 -15.83
C ASN A 199 10.90 -12.48 -16.20
N ASP A 200 11.86 -13.10 -15.51
CA ASP A 200 12.40 -14.44 -15.77
C ASP A 200 12.84 -14.66 -17.23
N GLY A 201 13.31 -13.60 -17.89
CA GLY A 201 13.74 -13.66 -19.30
C GLY A 201 12.60 -13.71 -20.31
N HIS A 202 11.34 -13.47 -19.91
CA HIS A 202 10.23 -13.33 -20.84
C HIS A 202 10.30 -12.01 -21.63
N PHE A 203 10.32 -12.09 -22.96
CA PHE A 203 10.33 -10.93 -23.87
C PHE A 203 8.95 -10.53 -24.38
N GLU A 204 7.94 -11.37 -24.15
CA GLU A 204 6.56 -11.10 -24.59
C GLU A 204 5.91 -10.00 -23.75
N PRO A 205 5.02 -9.18 -24.34
CA PRO A 205 4.21 -8.24 -23.58
C PRO A 205 3.39 -8.95 -22.49
N PRO A 206 3.24 -8.35 -21.30
CA PRO A 206 2.44 -8.96 -20.25
C PRO A 206 0.97 -9.03 -20.66
N LYS A 207 0.39 -10.22 -20.58
CA LYS A 207 -1.05 -10.43 -20.82
C LYS A 207 -1.85 -10.14 -19.54
N PRO A 208 -3.12 -9.73 -19.62
CA PRO A 208 -3.97 -9.64 -18.42
C PRO A 208 -4.03 -10.99 -17.71
N GLY A 209 -3.81 -11.00 -16.39
CA GLY A 209 -3.85 -12.23 -15.59
C GLY A 209 -4.00 -11.96 -14.10
N GLN A 210 -4.11 -13.03 -13.32
CA GLN A 210 -4.12 -12.99 -11.87
C GLN A 210 -3.06 -13.94 -11.35
N VAL A 211 -2.52 -13.64 -10.17
CA VAL A 211 -1.55 -14.50 -9.51
C VAL A 211 -2.01 -14.73 -8.08
N ASN A 212 -1.94 -15.99 -7.64
CA ASN A 212 -2.06 -16.36 -6.25
C ASN A 212 -0.67 -16.68 -5.69
N PHE A 213 -0.08 -15.77 -4.93
CA PHE A 213 1.27 -15.95 -4.39
C PHE A 213 1.36 -17.05 -3.31
N ALA A 214 0.24 -17.73 -2.99
CA ALA A 214 0.22 -18.89 -2.11
C ALA A 214 0.50 -20.24 -2.79
N GLU A 215 0.54 -20.31 -4.13
CA GLU A 215 0.80 -21.59 -4.82
C GLU A 215 2.27 -22.01 -4.68
N LYS A 216 2.50 -23.07 -3.89
CA LYS A 216 3.84 -23.52 -3.43
C LYS A 216 4.69 -24.16 -4.52
N ASP A 217 4.08 -24.61 -5.61
CA ASP A 217 4.74 -25.21 -6.77
C ASP A 217 5.19 -24.16 -7.80
N ARG A 218 5.02 -22.88 -7.49
CA ARG A 218 5.39 -21.75 -8.34
C ARG A 218 6.40 -20.82 -7.67
N ALA A 219 7.23 -20.20 -8.50
CA ALA A 219 8.13 -19.12 -8.13
C ALA A 219 7.69 -17.81 -8.79
N TYR A 220 7.89 -16.69 -8.09
CA TYR A 220 7.29 -15.41 -8.45
C TYR A 220 8.26 -14.25 -8.36
N SER A 221 8.00 -13.22 -9.16
CA SER A 221 8.48 -11.86 -8.93
C SER A 221 7.37 -10.90 -9.32
N ALA A 222 7.15 -9.84 -8.57
CA ALA A 222 6.06 -8.92 -8.85
C ALA A 222 6.29 -7.54 -8.24
N PHE A 223 5.54 -6.58 -8.77
CA PHE A 223 5.40 -5.27 -8.18
C PHE A 223 3.97 -4.75 -8.28
N TYR A 224 3.67 -3.78 -7.43
CA TYR A 224 2.51 -2.91 -7.45
C TYR A 224 2.98 -1.48 -7.28
N ALA A 225 2.38 -0.56 -8.02
CA ALA A 225 2.57 0.87 -7.87
C ALA A 225 1.23 1.59 -7.97
N SER A 226 1.07 2.63 -7.15
CA SER A 226 -0.06 3.54 -7.25
C SER A 226 0.35 4.98 -7.01
N GLY A 227 -0.35 5.91 -7.65
CA GLY A 227 -0.02 7.33 -7.61
C GLY A 227 -0.97 8.17 -8.43
N ILE A 228 -0.84 9.50 -8.29
CA ILE A 228 -1.55 10.47 -9.13
C ILE A 228 -0.57 10.95 -10.19
N GLU A 229 -0.92 10.79 -11.45
CA GLU A 229 -0.06 11.16 -12.57
C GLU A 229 0.15 12.69 -12.64
N LYS A 230 1.30 13.08 -13.20
CA LYS A 230 1.56 14.47 -13.59
C LYS A 230 0.44 15.00 -14.50
N ASN A 231 0.13 16.28 -14.39
CA ASN A 231 -0.89 17.02 -15.13
C ASN A 231 -2.34 16.58 -14.86
N LYS A 232 -2.59 15.65 -13.93
CA LYS A 232 -3.96 15.42 -13.43
C LYS A 232 -4.43 16.62 -12.60
N LEU A 233 -5.74 16.78 -12.53
CA LEU A 233 -6.38 17.77 -11.68
C LEU A 233 -6.84 17.11 -10.38
N ILE A 234 -6.59 17.80 -9.27
CA ILE A 234 -7.27 17.56 -8.01
C ILE A 234 -8.34 18.64 -7.90
N LYS A 235 -9.60 18.22 -7.99
CA LYS A 235 -10.75 19.11 -7.84
C LYS A 235 -11.20 19.09 -6.39
N ILE A 236 -11.05 20.22 -5.70
CA ILE A 236 -11.59 20.42 -4.36
C ILE A 236 -12.94 21.11 -4.48
N THR A 237 -13.95 20.55 -3.82
CA THR A 237 -15.26 21.17 -3.62
C THR A 237 -15.46 21.37 -2.13
N LEU A 238 -15.49 22.64 -1.71
CA LEU A 238 -15.78 23.03 -0.34
C LEU A 238 -17.29 22.97 -0.08
N ASP A 239 -17.66 22.52 1.12
CA ASP A 239 -19.06 22.45 1.56
C ASP A 239 -19.64 23.88 1.65
N GLU A 240 -18.84 24.81 2.19
CA GLU A 240 -19.10 26.24 2.24
C GLU A 240 -18.13 27.04 1.35
N GLY A 241 -18.56 28.20 0.83
CA GLY A 241 -17.69 29.02 0.00
C GLY A 241 -16.50 29.57 0.78
N ALA A 242 -15.34 29.69 0.13
CA ALA A 242 -14.13 30.19 0.77
C ALA A 242 -14.35 31.58 1.40
N CYS A 243 -13.95 31.74 2.67
CA CYS A 243 -13.90 33.03 3.32
C CYS A 243 -12.75 33.86 2.72
N ALA A 244 -12.97 35.15 2.44
CA ALA A 244 -11.96 36.00 1.81
C ALA A 244 -10.95 36.61 2.79
N ASP A 245 -11.24 36.55 4.08
CA ASP A 245 -10.55 37.38 5.06
C ASP A 245 -9.39 36.61 5.71
N ALA A 246 -9.27 35.30 5.46
CA ALA A 246 -8.15 34.46 5.90
C ALA A 246 -7.89 33.26 4.96
N PRO A 247 -6.64 32.81 4.79
CA PRO A 247 -6.31 31.59 4.04
C PRO A 247 -6.97 30.35 4.65
N VAL A 248 -7.55 29.49 3.81
CA VAL A 248 -8.08 28.18 4.22
C VAL A 248 -6.95 27.15 4.19
N GLN A 249 -6.44 26.79 5.37
CA GLN A 249 -5.52 25.66 5.52
C GLN A 249 -6.31 24.35 5.40
N TRP A 250 -5.86 23.44 4.54
CA TRP A 250 -6.55 22.18 4.29
C TRP A 250 -5.60 20.99 4.22
N LYS A 251 -6.12 19.81 4.56
CA LYS A 251 -5.44 18.52 4.46
C LYS A 251 -6.44 17.47 3.97
N ALA A 252 -5.98 16.61 3.08
CA ALA A 252 -6.65 15.36 2.74
C ALA A 252 -5.72 14.19 3.09
N SER A 253 -6.27 13.07 3.54
CA SER A 253 -5.48 11.90 3.93
C SER A 253 -6.07 10.64 3.33
N LEU A 254 -5.25 9.93 2.56
CA LEU A 254 -5.58 8.63 2.00
C LEU A 254 -5.16 7.56 3.01
N PRO A 255 -6.08 6.83 3.65
CA PRO A 255 -5.72 5.66 4.43
C PRO A 255 -5.20 4.58 3.47
N ILE A 256 -4.05 4.00 3.80
CA ILE A 256 -3.47 2.88 3.05
C ILE A 256 -3.16 1.77 4.04
N THR A 257 -3.63 0.57 3.76
CA THR A 257 -3.29 -0.62 4.54
C THR A 257 -2.91 -1.75 3.60
N VAL A 258 -1.82 -2.44 3.94
CA VAL A 258 -1.40 -3.68 3.29
C VAL A 258 -1.52 -4.80 4.31
N SER A 259 -2.33 -5.79 4.01
CA SER A 259 -2.43 -7.05 4.77
C SER A 259 -2.05 -8.23 3.88
N TYR A 260 -2.00 -9.43 4.45
CA TYR A 260 -1.58 -10.62 3.71
C TYR A 260 -2.51 -11.80 4.00
N MET A 261 -2.79 -12.58 2.95
CA MET A 261 -3.55 -13.83 2.98
C MET A 261 -2.69 -15.02 2.55
#